data_AF-A0AAE1GQZ4-F1
#
_entry.id   AF-A0AAE1GQZ4-F1
#
_cell.length_a   1.000
_cell.length_b   1.000
_cell.length_c   1.000
_cell.angle_alpha   90.00
_cell.angle_beta   90.00
_cell.angle_gamma   90.00
#
_symmetry.space_group_name_H-M   'P 1'
#
loop_
_entity.id
_entity.type
_entity.pdbx_description
1 polymer ?
#
loop_
_entity_poly.entity_id
_entity_poly.type
_entity_poly.pdbx_seq_one_letter_code
_entity_poly.pdbx_strand_id
1 'polypeptide(L)'
;MHQEQILENAWQIEGIGKLMCERLILREERQDIFDTFWALEDIEKKCDFISRSIDEHIPSSCCTSPDCAKKSIRIHHFVIDGEEIRVCKAMFINTLSIPDVWIETTLKKITPTGLMGDNRGKHDNRLKRIPDATLQSVRDHINLFPKVQSHYTRERTKREYLETHVFSVERMHKLYLEWEQENKIEKPASISAYRNFLNTEFNLGLF
;
A
#
# COMPACT_ATOMS: atom_id res chain seq x y z
N MET A 1 17.17 44.20 38.24
CA MET A 1 17.32 42.75 38.51
C MET A 1 16.04 42.12 39.05
N HIS A 2 14.85 42.50 38.53
CA HIS A 2 13.56 41.94 38.96
C HIS A 2 12.65 41.53 37.79
N GLN A 3 13.15 41.64 36.55
CA GLN A 3 12.43 41.21 35.34
C GLN A 3 12.93 39.87 34.79
N GLU A 4 14.10 39.39 35.21
CA GLU A 4 14.67 38.12 34.73
C GLU A 4 14.16 36.89 35.50
N GLN A 5 13.50 37.06 36.65
CA GLN A 5 12.92 35.96 37.44
C GLN A 5 11.47 35.59 37.06
N ILE A 6 10.87 36.29 36.10
CA ILE A 6 9.52 35.96 35.60
C ILE A 6 9.57 34.91 34.48
N LEU A 7 10.73 34.73 33.81
CA LEU A 7 10.87 33.77 32.71
C LEU A 7 11.26 32.35 33.16
N GLU A 8 11.87 32.17 34.33
CA GLU A 8 12.23 30.84 34.86
C GLU A 8 11.09 30.13 35.62
N ASN A 9 9.99 30.83 35.93
CA ASN A 9 8.89 30.27 36.72
C ASN A 9 7.66 29.85 35.89
N ALA A 10 7.75 29.80 34.56
CA ALA A 10 6.64 29.40 33.69
C ALA A 10 6.50 27.86 33.50
N TRP A 11 7.43 27.06 34.05
CA TRP A 11 7.44 25.60 33.90
C TRP A 11 6.76 24.83 35.05
N GLN A 12 6.04 25.53 35.93
CA GLN A 12 5.37 24.91 37.08
C GLN A 12 3.96 25.48 37.27
N ILE A 13 3.08 25.27 36.28
CA ILE A 13 1.64 25.40 36.50
C ILE A 13 0.93 24.20 35.85
N GLU A 14 0.59 23.26 36.73
CA GLU A 14 -0.64 22.46 36.81
C GLU A 14 -1.29 21.90 35.53
N GLY A 15 -1.55 20.59 35.58
CA GLY A 15 -2.09 19.77 34.50
C GLY A 15 -3.29 20.35 33.74
N ILE A 16 -3.09 20.62 32.46
CA ILE A 16 -4.13 20.62 31.43
C ILE A 16 -3.55 19.90 30.21
N GLY A 17 -4.07 18.71 29.91
CA GLY A 17 -3.64 17.80 28.82
C GLY A 17 -3.93 18.29 27.40
N LYS A 18 -3.67 19.57 27.11
CA LYS A 18 -3.75 20.14 25.77
C LYS A 18 -2.70 21.24 25.68
N LEU A 19 -1.57 20.95 25.03
CA LEU A 19 -0.59 21.97 24.64
C LEU A 19 -1.37 23.09 23.95
N MET A 20 -1.38 24.30 24.54
CA MET A 20 -2.00 25.48 23.93
C MET A 20 -1.07 25.98 22.81
N CYS A 21 -0.95 25.19 21.74
CA CYS A 21 -0.10 25.51 20.58
C CYS A 21 -0.46 26.85 19.94
N GLU A 22 -1.71 27.33 20.14
CA GLU A 22 -2.15 28.64 19.67
C GLU A 22 -1.38 29.82 20.27
N ARG A 23 -0.82 29.64 21.47
CA ARG A 23 -0.02 30.66 22.17
C ARG A 23 1.49 30.51 21.96
N LEU A 24 1.92 29.40 21.35
CA LEU A 24 3.33 29.06 21.15
C LEU A 24 3.85 29.51 19.77
N ILE A 25 3.00 29.52 18.76
CA ILE A 25 3.37 29.94 17.41
C ILE A 25 2.38 31.00 16.95
N LEU A 26 2.90 32.17 16.59
CA LEU A 26 2.15 33.30 16.07
C LEU A 26 1.56 33.00 14.68
N ARG A 27 0.55 33.77 14.30
CA ARG A 27 -0.11 33.58 13.00
C ARG A 27 0.82 33.85 11.82
N GLU A 28 1.71 34.83 11.96
CA GLU A 28 2.68 35.23 10.93
C GLU A 28 3.69 34.10 10.70
N GLU A 29 4.30 33.58 11.77
CA GLU A 29 5.23 32.45 11.69
C GLU A 29 4.60 31.20 11.05
N ARG A 30 3.32 30.93 11.31
CA ARG A 30 2.61 29.83 10.63
C ARG A 30 2.48 30.05 9.14
N GLN A 31 2.22 31.29 8.74
CA GLN A 31 2.12 31.65 7.33
C GLN A 31 3.48 31.50 6.66
N ASP A 32 4.56 31.94 7.31
CA ASP A 32 5.92 31.78 6.78
C ASP A 32 6.31 30.30 6.64
N ILE A 33 5.98 29.46 7.61
CA ILE A 33 6.18 28.00 7.54
C ILE A 33 5.37 27.41 6.38
N PHE A 34 4.12 27.82 6.23
CA PHE A 34 3.25 27.37 5.16
C PHE A 34 3.83 27.76 3.79
N ASP A 35 4.21 29.02 3.61
CA ASP A 35 4.75 29.54 2.35
C ASP A 35 6.08 28.85 2.02
N THR A 36 6.97 28.66 3.01
CA THR A 36 8.23 27.93 2.85
C THR A 36 7.99 26.48 2.42
N PHE A 37 7.04 25.80 3.04
CA PHE A 37 6.70 24.42 2.71
C PHE A 37 6.10 24.28 1.31
N TRP A 38 5.20 25.19 0.92
CA TRP A 38 4.53 25.15 -0.38
C TRP A 38 5.37 25.71 -1.53
N ALA A 39 6.39 26.52 -1.24
CA ALA A 39 7.42 26.93 -2.18
C ALA A 39 8.30 25.76 -2.67
N LEU A 40 8.34 24.65 -1.92
CA LEU A 40 8.97 23.41 -2.40
C LEU A 40 8.13 22.84 -3.55
N GLU A 41 8.72 22.67 -4.74
CA GLU A 41 8.01 22.06 -5.88
C GLU A 41 8.00 20.53 -5.78
N ASP A 42 9.10 19.93 -5.35
CA ASP A 42 9.26 18.48 -5.31
C ASP A 42 8.53 17.84 -4.12
N ILE A 43 7.76 16.79 -4.39
CA ILE A 43 7.07 15.99 -3.37
C ILE A 43 8.09 15.36 -2.41
N GLU A 44 9.26 14.96 -2.92
CA GLU A 44 10.34 14.37 -2.11
C GLU A 44 10.84 15.37 -1.06
N LYS A 45 11.08 16.63 -1.45
CA LYS A 45 11.49 17.69 -0.52
C LYS A 45 10.43 17.97 0.53
N LYS A 46 9.14 17.94 0.17
CA LYS A 46 8.03 18.08 1.13
C LYS A 46 7.98 16.91 2.11
N CYS A 47 8.17 15.69 1.62
CA CYS A 47 8.22 14.51 2.46
C CYS A 47 9.45 14.52 3.39
N ASP A 48 10.60 15.00 2.92
CA ASP A 48 11.81 15.20 3.73
C ASP A 48 11.62 16.29 4.78
N PHE A 49 10.88 17.35 4.47
CA PHE A 49 10.51 18.35 5.46
C PHE A 49 9.65 17.73 6.56
N ILE A 50 8.58 17.01 6.18
CA ILE A 50 7.68 16.34 7.13
C ILE A 50 8.45 15.31 7.98
N SER A 51 9.39 14.57 7.38
CA SER A 51 10.16 13.55 8.10
C SER A 51 11.05 14.14 9.17
N ARG A 52 11.72 15.26 8.87
CA ARG A 52 12.57 15.96 9.83
C ARG A 52 11.77 16.58 10.96
N SER A 53 10.56 17.05 10.67
CA SER A 53 9.67 17.68 11.66
C SER A 53 8.94 16.70 12.59
N ILE A 54 9.23 15.39 12.52
CA ILE A 54 8.55 14.35 13.29
C ILE A 54 9.55 13.38 13.90
N ASP A 55 9.50 13.25 15.23
CA ASP A 55 10.28 12.28 15.98
C ASP A 55 9.40 11.12 16.46
N GLU A 56 9.86 9.88 16.27
CA GLU A 56 9.24 8.70 16.89
C GLU A 56 9.97 8.33 18.19
N HIS A 57 9.29 8.55 19.32
CA HIS A 57 9.80 8.21 20.64
C HIS A 57 9.12 6.95 21.18
N ILE A 58 9.91 5.98 21.62
CA ILE A 58 9.40 4.78 22.29
C ILE A 58 9.51 5.02 23.81
N PRO A 59 8.39 5.16 24.54
CA PRO A 59 8.43 5.41 25.98
C PRO A 59 9.13 4.26 26.71
N SER A 60 10.04 4.62 27.63
CA SER A 60 10.83 3.66 28.41
C SER A 60 10.00 2.94 29.49
N SER A 61 8.91 3.55 29.95
CA SER A 61 8.01 2.99 30.96
C SER A 61 6.72 2.44 30.34
N CYS A 62 6.79 1.22 29.80
CA CYS A 62 5.61 0.36 29.69
C CYS A 62 5.94 -0.94 30.40
N CYS A 63 5.20 -1.19 31.46
CA CYS A 63 5.51 -2.08 32.56
C CYS A 63 5.28 -3.56 32.20
N THR A 64 6.21 -4.41 32.63
CA THR A 64 6.00 -5.76 33.20
C THR A 64 5.18 -6.82 32.45
N SER A 65 4.88 -6.70 31.15
CA SER A 65 4.32 -7.84 30.39
C SER A 65 5.02 -8.06 29.04
N PRO A 66 5.33 -9.33 28.68
CA PRO A 66 6.01 -9.66 27.42
C PRO A 66 5.17 -9.38 26.16
N ASP A 67 3.86 -9.12 26.31
CA ASP A 67 2.92 -8.92 25.19
C ASP A 67 2.63 -7.45 24.82
N CYS A 68 3.20 -6.48 25.54
CA CYS A 68 3.05 -5.07 25.16
C CYS A 68 3.99 -4.73 23.99
N ALA A 69 3.51 -4.89 22.76
CA ALA A 69 4.15 -4.29 21.60
C ALA A 69 4.32 -2.78 21.85
N LYS A 70 5.57 -2.32 21.92
CA LYS A 70 5.91 -0.92 22.23
C LYS A 70 5.30 -0.01 21.18
N LYS A 71 4.25 0.75 21.52
CA LYS A 71 3.69 1.76 20.62
C LYS A 71 4.63 2.96 20.59
N SER A 72 5.15 3.32 19.42
CA SER A 72 5.88 4.58 19.25
C SER A 72 4.91 5.75 19.40
N ILE A 73 5.36 6.79 20.09
CA ILE A 73 4.67 8.07 20.21
C ILE A 73 5.33 9.01 19.20
N ARG A 74 4.51 9.73 18.43
CA ARG A 74 5.00 10.73 17.48
C ARG A 74 4.97 12.11 18.12
N ILE A 75 6.10 12.79 18.06
CA ILE A 75 6.25 14.18 18.50
C ILE A 75 6.43 15.04 17.25
N HIS A 76 5.60 16.06 17.11
CA HIS A 76 5.68 17.00 15.99
C HIS A 76 6.36 18.28 16.47
N HIS A 77 7.24 18.84 15.65
CA HIS A 77 7.93 20.09 15.97
C HIS A 77 8.04 20.98 14.72
N PHE A 78 8.19 22.28 14.94
CA PHE A 78 8.59 23.26 13.93
C PHE A 78 9.84 23.98 14.38
N VAL A 79 10.72 24.34 13.45
CA VAL A 79 11.91 25.15 13.74
C VAL A 79 11.58 26.60 13.43
N ILE A 80 11.62 27.47 14.43
CA ILE A 80 11.38 28.91 14.32
C ILE A 80 12.59 29.61 14.93
N ASP A 81 13.24 30.49 14.17
CA ASP A 81 14.46 31.20 14.60
C ASP A 81 15.59 30.29 15.14
N GLY A 82 15.62 29.03 14.70
CA GLY A 82 16.59 28.04 15.13
C GLY A 82 16.20 27.26 16.39
N GLU A 83 15.03 27.53 16.97
CA GLU A 83 14.49 26.78 18.11
C GLU A 83 13.41 25.78 17.67
N GLU A 84 13.49 24.56 18.20
CA GLU A 84 12.50 23.51 17.96
C GLU A 84 11.30 23.65 18.91
N ILE A 85 10.17 24.09 18.38
CA ILE A 85 8.93 24.26 19.12
C ILE A 85 8.03 23.04 18.91
N ARG A 86 7.72 22.35 20.02
CA ARG A 86 6.82 21.19 20.00
C ARG A 86 5.37 21.62 19.80
N VAL A 87 4.70 20.93 18.88
CA VAL A 87 3.30 21.19 18.54
C VAL A 87 2.45 19.93 18.60
N CYS A 88 1.15 20.11 18.80
CA CYS A 88 0.21 19.02 18.65
C CYS A 88 0.01 18.67 17.17
N LYS A 89 -0.36 17.42 16.91
CA LYS A 89 -0.64 16.92 15.55
C LYS A 89 -1.66 17.79 14.79
N ALA A 90 -2.71 18.24 15.48
CA ALA A 90 -3.74 19.08 14.87
C ALA A 90 -3.17 20.42 14.37
N MET A 91 -2.27 21.03 15.14
CA MET A 91 -1.59 22.26 14.72
C MET A 91 -0.71 22.00 13.50
N PHE A 92 0.08 20.93 13.51
CA PHE A 92 0.96 20.59 12.40
C PHE A 92 0.19 20.41 11.07
N ILE A 93 -0.91 19.66 11.11
CA ILE A 93 -1.82 19.42 9.99
C ILE A 93 -2.42 20.75 9.48
N ASN A 94 -2.92 21.59 10.40
CA ASN A 94 -3.56 22.85 10.05
C ASN A 94 -2.57 23.88 9.50
N THR A 95 -1.38 24.00 10.10
CA THR A 95 -0.32 24.93 9.65
C THR A 95 0.15 24.59 8.25
N LEU A 96 0.39 23.31 7.94
CA LEU A 96 0.82 22.89 6.60
C LEU A 96 -0.35 22.72 5.61
N SER A 97 -1.60 22.70 6.09
CA SER A 97 -2.81 22.36 5.34
C SER A 97 -2.69 21.04 4.57
N ILE A 98 -2.23 19.99 5.26
CA ILE A 98 -2.05 18.66 4.68
C ILE A 98 -2.95 17.64 5.37
N PRO A 99 -3.46 16.62 4.66
CA PRO A 99 -4.19 15.53 5.31
C PRO A 99 -3.25 14.64 6.13
N ASP A 100 -3.75 14.10 7.23
CA ASP A 100 -3.04 13.16 8.10
C ASP A 100 -2.46 11.95 7.35
N VAL A 101 -3.20 11.45 6.36
CA VAL A 101 -2.78 10.35 5.49
C VAL A 101 -1.45 10.64 4.78
N TRP A 102 -1.16 11.90 4.48
CA TRP A 102 0.11 12.27 3.85
C TRP A 102 1.28 12.10 4.81
N ILE A 103 1.11 12.46 6.08
CA ILE A 103 2.10 12.23 7.14
C ILE A 103 2.37 10.73 7.28
N GLU A 104 1.32 9.91 7.41
CA GLU A 104 1.48 8.46 7.52
C GLU A 104 2.17 7.84 6.30
N THR A 105 1.77 8.28 5.10
CA THR A 105 2.34 7.78 3.85
C THR A 105 3.81 8.16 3.73
N THR A 106 4.17 9.35 4.20
CA THR A 106 5.55 9.84 4.22
C THR A 106 6.39 8.98 5.16
N LEU A 107 5.95 8.79 6.40
CA LEU A 107 6.62 7.93 7.41
C LEU A 107 6.79 6.48 6.94
N LYS A 108 5.80 5.92 6.22
CA LYS A 108 5.88 4.56 5.65
C LYS A 108 6.88 4.43 4.50
N LYS A 109 7.17 5.52 3.78
CA LYS A 109 8.02 5.52 2.58
C LYS A 109 9.48 5.85 2.88
N ILE A 110 9.75 6.40 4.06
CA ILE A 110 11.11 6.73 4.48
C ILE A 110 11.86 5.45 4.79
N THR A 111 13.01 5.29 4.15
CA THR A 111 13.95 4.22 4.49
C THR A 111 14.76 4.60 5.73
N PRO A 112 15.42 3.65 6.42
CA PRO A 112 16.25 3.93 7.60
C PRO A 112 17.31 5.02 7.39
N THR A 113 17.70 5.26 6.13
CA THR A 113 18.65 6.28 5.70
C THR A 113 18.03 7.68 5.56
N GLY A 114 16.74 7.85 5.87
CA GLY A 114 16.02 9.11 5.80
C GLY A 114 15.57 9.53 4.40
N LEU A 115 15.83 8.71 3.37
CA LEU A 115 15.50 9.00 1.99
C LEU A 115 14.18 8.35 1.58
N MET A 116 13.40 9.08 0.78
CA MET A 116 12.17 8.57 0.17
C MET A 116 12.53 7.74 -1.07
N GLY A 117 12.18 6.45 -1.07
CA GLY A 117 12.38 5.60 -2.24
C GLY A 117 11.24 5.76 -3.26
N ASP A 118 11.55 6.09 -4.51
CA ASP A 118 10.54 6.03 -5.57
C ASP A 118 10.19 4.58 -5.92
N ASN A 119 9.00 4.18 -5.46
CA ASN A 119 8.41 2.87 -5.73
C ASN A 119 7.27 2.96 -6.75
N ARG A 120 7.14 4.06 -7.50
CA ARG A 120 6.18 4.15 -8.61
C ARG A 120 6.46 3.05 -9.64
N GLY A 121 5.41 2.36 -10.08
CA GLY A 121 5.51 1.25 -11.02
C GLY A 121 6.14 -0.03 -10.47
N LYS A 122 6.63 -0.02 -9.22
CA LYS A 122 7.15 -1.20 -8.54
C LYS A 122 6.04 -1.80 -7.67
N HIS A 123 5.30 -2.73 -8.25
CA HIS A 123 4.28 -3.49 -7.53
C HIS A 123 4.61 -4.99 -7.63
N ASP A 124 4.55 -5.68 -6.49
CA ASP A 124 4.65 -7.15 -6.44
C ASP A 124 3.35 -7.84 -6.89
N ASN A 125 2.37 -7.05 -7.34
CA ASN A 125 1.10 -7.56 -7.88
C ASN A 125 1.24 -8.16 -9.30
N ARG A 126 2.45 -8.21 -9.86
CA ARG A 126 2.67 -8.96 -11.11
C ARG A 126 2.48 -10.45 -10.79
N LEU A 127 1.46 -11.05 -11.39
CA LEU A 127 1.22 -12.48 -11.29
C LEU A 127 2.53 -13.22 -11.60
N LYS A 128 3.01 -14.02 -10.63
CA LYS A 128 4.19 -14.86 -10.82
C LYS A 128 3.93 -15.79 -12.00
N ARG A 129 4.95 -16.02 -12.83
CA ARG A 129 4.88 -16.95 -13.97
C ARG A 129 4.29 -18.27 -13.47
N ILE A 130 3.20 -18.71 -14.12
CA ILE A 130 2.55 -19.97 -13.80
C ILE A 130 3.58 -21.08 -14.04
N PRO A 131 3.80 -21.99 -13.08
CA PRO A 131 4.81 -23.04 -13.21
C PRO A 131 4.45 -23.96 -14.38
N ASP A 132 5.46 -24.42 -15.11
CA ASP A 132 5.27 -25.18 -16.35
C ASP A 132 4.51 -26.51 -16.10
N ALA A 133 4.61 -27.08 -14.89
CA ALA A 133 3.82 -28.26 -14.49
C ALA A 133 2.31 -27.99 -14.47
N THR A 134 1.88 -26.83 -13.97
CA THR A 134 0.47 -26.42 -13.98
C THR A 134 -0.01 -26.13 -15.41
N LEU A 135 0.88 -25.68 -16.30
CA LEU A 135 0.54 -25.53 -17.73
C LEU A 135 0.25 -26.88 -18.37
N GLN A 136 1.09 -27.88 -18.09
CA GLN A 136 0.93 -29.21 -18.65
C GLN A 136 -0.34 -29.89 -18.15
N SER A 137 -0.67 -29.75 -16.88
CA SER A 137 -1.90 -30.35 -16.33
C SER A 137 -3.17 -29.79 -16.97
N VAL A 138 -3.20 -28.49 -17.28
CA VAL A 138 -4.32 -27.87 -18.00
C VAL A 138 -4.42 -28.43 -19.43
N ARG A 139 -3.29 -28.63 -20.12
CA ARG A 139 -3.28 -29.22 -21.47
C ARG A 139 -3.78 -30.66 -21.48
N ASP A 140 -3.30 -31.47 -20.53
CA ASP A 140 -3.66 -32.87 -20.42
C ASP A 140 -5.17 -33.00 -20.16
N HIS A 141 -5.71 -32.18 -19.25
CA HIS A 141 -7.15 -32.13 -18.97
C HIS A 141 -7.97 -31.67 -20.18
N ILE A 142 -7.55 -30.62 -20.90
CA ILE A 142 -8.26 -30.14 -22.10
C ILE A 142 -8.30 -31.20 -23.21
N ASN A 143 -7.24 -32.01 -23.34
CA ASN A 143 -7.17 -33.07 -24.34
C ASN A 143 -8.06 -34.29 -24.02
N LEU A 144 -8.61 -34.40 -22.81
CA LEU A 144 -9.60 -35.44 -22.48
C LEU A 144 -10.98 -35.15 -23.10
N PHE A 145 -11.27 -33.91 -23.47
CA PHE A 145 -12.56 -33.55 -24.05
C PHE A 145 -12.61 -33.86 -25.56
N PRO A 146 -13.73 -34.42 -26.06
CA PRO A 146 -13.93 -34.62 -27.49
C PRO A 146 -13.98 -33.27 -28.21
N LYS A 147 -13.14 -33.11 -29.24
CA LYS A 147 -13.11 -31.93 -30.10
C LYS A 147 -13.86 -32.23 -31.39
N VAL A 148 -14.73 -31.33 -31.80
CA VAL A 148 -15.52 -31.46 -33.02
C VAL A 148 -15.13 -30.36 -34.00
N GLN A 149 -14.97 -30.74 -35.27
CA GLN A 149 -14.75 -29.76 -36.34
C GLN A 149 -16.04 -28.97 -36.56
N SER A 150 -15.91 -27.65 -36.76
CA SER A 150 -17.06 -26.78 -37.04
C SER A 150 -17.83 -27.28 -38.27
N HIS A 151 -19.02 -27.85 -38.04
CA HIS A 151 -19.88 -28.30 -39.14
C HIS A 151 -20.63 -27.13 -39.80
N TYR A 152 -20.70 -25.98 -39.12
CA TYR A 152 -21.35 -24.76 -39.60
C TYR A 152 -20.31 -23.61 -39.67
N THR A 153 -20.08 -23.14 -40.89
CA THR A 153 -19.38 -21.91 -41.33
C THR A 153 -17.85 -21.85 -41.50
N ARG A 154 -17.52 -21.79 -42.80
CA ARG A 154 -16.59 -20.91 -43.53
C ARG A 154 -15.09 -21.21 -43.41
N GLU A 155 -14.58 -21.67 -44.56
CA GLU A 155 -13.21 -21.86 -45.09
C GLU A 155 -12.07 -20.92 -44.64
N ARG A 156 -12.33 -19.91 -43.79
CA ARG A 156 -11.37 -18.86 -43.41
C ARG A 156 -10.77 -19.01 -42.01
N THR A 157 -11.23 -19.91 -41.13
CA THR A 157 -10.62 -20.10 -39.79
C THR A 157 -10.49 -21.57 -39.40
N LYS A 158 -9.29 -22.00 -39.00
CA LYS A 158 -8.99 -23.34 -38.44
C LYS A 158 -9.37 -23.44 -36.95
N ARG A 159 -10.58 -23.05 -36.57
CA ARG A 159 -11.03 -23.15 -35.17
C ARG A 159 -11.67 -24.50 -34.93
N GLU A 160 -11.22 -25.18 -33.88
CA GLU A 160 -11.87 -26.38 -33.35
C GLU A 160 -12.92 -25.95 -32.31
N TYR A 161 -14.02 -26.69 -32.20
CA TYR A 161 -15.09 -26.37 -31.25
C TYR A 161 -15.28 -27.55 -30.31
N LEU A 162 -15.58 -27.26 -29.06
CA LEU A 162 -16.01 -28.28 -28.11
C LEU A 162 -17.47 -28.66 -28.40
N GLU A 163 -17.79 -29.93 -28.22
CA GLU A 163 -19.12 -30.46 -28.53
C GLU A 163 -20.21 -29.74 -27.70
N THR A 164 -21.20 -29.22 -28.41
CA THR A 164 -22.01 -28.04 -28.05
C THR A 164 -22.99 -28.19 -26.91
N HIS A 165 -23.15 -29.37 -26.31
CA HIS A 165 -24.31 -29.62 -25.46
C HIS A 165 -24.05 -29.53 -23.94
N VAL A 166 -22.79 -29.40 -23.45
CA VAL A 166 -22.56 -29.51 -21.99
C VAL A 166 -21.45 -28.64 -21.36
N PHE A 167 -20.53 -28.00 -22.08
CA PHE A 167 -19.28 -27.50 -21.44
C PHE A 167 -19.12 -25.96 -21.45
N SER A 168 -19.57 -25.29 -20.38
CA SER A 168 -19.12 -23.92 -20.09
C SER A 168 -17.68 -23.94 -19.53
N VAL A 169 -16.90 -22.86 -19.71
CA VAL A 169 -15.54 -22.75 -19.11
C VAL A 169 -15.57 -23.04 -17.62
N GLU A 170 -16.62 -22.57 -16.93
CA GLU A 170 -16.80 -22.76 -15.49
C GLU A 170 -17.00 -24.24 -15.14
N ARG A 171 -17.76 -24.97 -15.95
CA ARG A 171 -17.96 -26.41 -15.76
C ARG A 171 -16.69 -27.19 -16.07
N MET A 172 -15.96 -26.82 -17.13
CA MET A 172 -14.66 -27.42 -17.43
C MET A 172 -13.65 -27.18 -16.32
N HIS A 173 -13.63 -25.98 -15.73
CA HIS A 173 -12.74 -25.67 -14.61
C HIS A 173 -13.11 -26.46 -13.34
N LYS A 174 -14.40 -26.68 -13.08
CA LYS A 174 -14.83 -27.58 -11.98
C LYS A 174 -14.35 -29.01 -12.18
N LEU A 175 -14.52 -29.56 -13.39
CA LEU A 175 -14.03 -30.90 -13.72
C LEU A 175 -12.50 -30.99 -13.63
N TYR A 176 -11.79 -29.91 -14.00
CA TYR A 176 -10.35 -29.83 -13.85
C TYR A 176 -9.92 -29.93 -12.39
N LEU A 177 -10.60 -29.23 -11.47
CA LEU A 177 -10.31 -29.31 -10.04
C LEU A 177 -10.62 -30.70 -9.45
N GLU A 178 -11.63 -31.39 -9.95
CA GLU A 178 -11.95 -32.77 -9.56
C GLU A 178 -10.88 -33.75 -10.07
N TRP A 179 -10.49 -33.63 -11.34
CA TRP A 179 -9.42 -34.42 -11.96
C TRP A 179 -8.07 -34.18 -11.28
N GLU A 180 -7.82 -32.96 -10.82
CA GLU A 180 -6.61 -32.57 -10.11
C GLU A 180 -6.44 -33.31 -8.77
N GLN A 181 -7.54 -33.46 -8.03
CA GLN A 181 -7.52 -34.16 -6.74
C GLN A 181 -7.13 -35.63 -6.89
N GLU A 182 -7.51 -36.25 -8.00
CA GLU A 182 -7.16 -37.63 -8.34
C GLU A 182 -5.69 -37.75 -8.79
N ASN A 183 -5.16 -36.72 -9.47
CA ASN A 183 -3.79 -36.71 -10.02
C ASN A 183 -2.74 -36.04 -9.10
N LYS A 184 -3.12 -35.58 -7.90
CA LYS A 184 -2.25 -34.99 -6.86
C LYS A 184 -1.37 -33.83 -7.35
N ILE A 185 -1.93 -32.89 -8.09
CA ILE A 185 -1.20 -31.68 -8.48
C ILE A 185 -1.21 -30.69 -7.31
N GLU A 186 -0.04 -30.13 -6.99
CA GLU A 186 0.12 -29.27 -5.81
C GLU A 186 -0.46 -27.86 -5.97
N LYS A 187 -0.60 -27.37 -7.22
CA LYS A 187 -0.99 -25.99 -7.53
C LYS A 187 -1.91 -25.89 -8.76
N PRO A 188 -3.23 -25.77 -8.56
CA PRO A 188 -4.17 -25.63 -9.66
C PRO A 188 -4.02 -24.31 -10.40
N ALA A 189 -4.35 -24.33 -11.68
CA ALA A 189 -4.62 -23.11 -12.43
C ALA A 189 -5.90 -22.44 -11.91
N SER A 190 -5.86 -21.11 -11.74
CA SER A 190 -7.07 -20.32 -11.50
C SER A 190 -7.98 -20.34 -12.73
N ILE A 191 -9.28 -20.09 -12.54
CA ILE A 191 -10.25 -20.05 -13.65
C ILE A 191 -9.85 -19.07 -14.76
N SER A 192 -9.27 -17.92 -14.39
CA SER A 192 -8.79 -16.92 -15.34
C SER A 192 -7.60 -17.44 -16.15
N ALA A 193 -6.67 -18.14 -15.50
CA ALA A 193 -5.55 -18.78 -16.18
C ALA A 193 -6.05 -19.89 -17.12
N TYR A 194 -6.93 -20.77 -16.63
CA TYR A 194 -7.55 -21.85 -17.41
C TYR A 194 -8.27 -21.31 -18.66
N ARG A 195 -9.08 -20.26 -18.51
CA ARG A 195 -9.78 -19.58 -19.61
C ARG A 195 -8.79 -19.00 -20.64
N ASN A 196 -7.72 -18.36 -20.16
CA ASN A 196 -6.70 -17.81 -21.05
C ASN A 196 -6.03 -18.92 -21.86
N PHE A 197 -5.60 -20.02 -21.22
CA PHE A 197 -4.99 -21.15 -21.93
C PHE A 197 -5.90 -21.78 -22.98
N LEU A 198 -7.18 -21.97 -22.66
CA LEU A 198 -8.17 -22.52 -23.59
C LEU A 198 -8.32 -21.64 -24.84
N ASN A 199 -8.35 -20.31 -24.67
CA ASN A 199 -8.48 -19.36 -25.77
C ASN A 199 -7.17 -19.17 -26.57
N THR A 200 -6.01 -19.17 -25.91
CA THR A 200 -4.72 -18.86 -26.57
C THR A 200 -4.06 -20.07 -27.21
N GLU A 201 -4.02 -21.21 -26.52
CA GLU A 201 -3.30 -22.40 -27.01
C GLU A 201 -4.17 -23.26 -27.93
N PHE A 202 -5.45 -23.41 -27.60
CA PHE A 202 -6.34 -24.29 -28.35
C PHE A 202 -7.29 -23.55 -29.30
N ASN A 203 -7.40 -22.21 -29.19
CA ASN A 203 -8.30 -21.37 -30.00
C ASN A 203 -9.72 -21.96 -30.09
N LEU A 204 -10.18 -22.58 -28.99
CA LEU A 204 -11.47 -23.25 -28.91
C LEU A 204 -12.55 -22.19 -28.69
N GLY A 205 -13.46 -22.08 -29.65
CA GLY A 205 -14.67 -21.28 -29.49
C GLY A 205 -15.68 -22.04 -28.64
N LEU A 206 -16.25 -21.38 -27.63
CA LEU A 206 -17.50 -21.82 -27.02
C LEU A 206 -18.66 -21.20 -27.80
N PHE A 207 -19.64 -22.03 -28.15
CA PHE A 207 -20.90 -21.58 -28.73
C PHE A 207 -21.83 -21.00 -27.67
#